data_AF-A0A2P4Q221-F1
#
_entry.id   AF-A0A2P4Q221-F1
#
_cell.length_a   1.000
_cell.length_b   1.000
_cell.length_c   1.000
_cell.angle_alpha   90.00
_cell.angle_beta   90.00
_cell.angle_gamma   90.00
#
_symmetry.space_group_name_H-M   'P 1'
#
loop_
_entity.id
_entity.type
_entity.pdbx_description
1 polymer ?
#
loop_
_entity_poly.entity_id
_entity_poly.type
_entity_poly.pdbx_seq_one_letter_code
_entity_poly.pdbx_strand_id
1 'polypeptide(L)' 'MTLPYLPDDCIYYILQYLQNDRSTLFNCLLVNRFWCKSTIPLLYANPFVNITDKNYTIVLTLIFCFN' A
#
# COMPACT_ATOMS: atom_id res chain seq x y z
N MET A 1 -2.04 13.95 -30.79
CA MET A 1 -3.02 13.38 -29.85
C MET A 1 -2.47 13.54 -28.46
N THR A 2 -3.12 14.33 -27.60
CA THR A 2 -2.78 14.41 -26.18
C THR A 2 -3.31 13.16 -25.50
N LEU A 3 -2.45 12.43 -24.78
CA LEU A 3 -2.89 11.30 -23.98
C LEU A 3 -3.92 11.81 -22.94
N PRO A 4 -5.08 11.15 -22.77
CA PRO A 4 -6.00 11.54 -21.71
C PRO A 4 -5.29 11.45 -20.36
N TYR A 5 -5.16 12.59 -19.69
CA TYR A 5 -4.56 12.69 -18.36
C TYR A 5 -5.66 12.58 -17.32
N LEU A 6 -5.53 11.62 -16.41
CA LEU A 6 -6.40 11.53 -15.25
C LEU A 6 -5.88 12.48 -14.17
N PRO A 7 -6.70 13.40 -13.63
CA PRO A 7 -6.28 14.28 -12.56
C PRO A 7 -5.76 13.51 -11.33
N ASP A 8 -4.79 14.11 -10.63
CA ASP A 8 -4.15 13.53 -9.46
C ASP A 8 -5.17 13.15 -8.37
N ASP A 9 -6.18 13.99 -8.16
CA ASP A 9 -7.25 13.76 -7.19
C ASP A 9 -8.04 12.49 -7.53
N CYS A 10 -8.34 12.26 -8.81
CA CYS A 10 -9.04 11.05 -9.25
C CYS A 10 -8.21 9.80 -8.99
N ILE A 11 -6.90 9.85 -9.24
CA ILE A 11 -5.98 8.74 -8.93
C ILE A 11 -5.98 8.49 -7.42
N TYR A 12 -5.95 9.54 -6.60
CA TYR A 12 -5.98 9.42 -5.16
C TYR A 12 -7.25 8.72 -4.65
N TYR A 13 -8.44 9.09 -5.18
CA TYR A 13 -9.69 8.40 -4.86
C TYR A 13 -9.69 6.93 -5.26
N ILE A 14 -9.13 6.58 -6.43
CA ILE A 14 -8.97 5.19 -6.85
C ILE A 14 -8.09 4.42 -5.86
N LEU A 15 -6.95 4.97 -5.47
CA LEU A 15 -6.04 4.35 -4.52
C LEU A 15 -6.69 4.18 -3.13
N GLN A 16 -7.45 5.17 -2.66
CA GLN A 16 -8.19 5.08 -1.40
C GLN A 16 -9.26 3.98 -1.44
N TYR A 17 -9.98 3.83 -2.55
CA TYR A 17 -10.94 2.74 -2.71
C TYR A 17 -10.25 1.36 -2.60
N LEU A 18 -9.01 1.27 -3.06
CA LEU A 18 -8.19 0.06 -3.01
C LEU A 18 -7.47 -0.17 -1.67
N GLN A 19 -7.65 0.68 -0.65
CA GLN A 19 -6.85 0.66 0.60
C GLN A 19 -6.76 -0.72 1.30
N ASN A 20 -7.80 -1.55 1.16
CA ASN A 20 -7.86 -2.88 1.77
C ASN A 20 -7.34 -4.01 0.88
N ASP A 21 -7.10 -3.75 -0.41
CA ASP A 21 -6.52 -4.71 -1.37
C ASP A 21 -5.01 -4.48 -1.49
N ARG A 22 -4.27 -5.04 -0.53
CA ARG A 22 -2.80 -4.90 -0.46
C ARG A 22 -2.11 -5.42 -1.72
N SER A 23 -2.61 -6.49 -2.34
CA SER A 23 -2.04 -7.04 -3.58
C SER A 23 -2.16 -6.04 -4.73
N THR A 24 -3.34 -5.44 -4.90
CA THR A 24 -3.57 -4.46 -5.97
C THR A 24 -2.78 -3.18 -5.70
N LEU A 25 -2.75 -2.70 -4.46
CA LEU A 25 -1.90 -1.55 -4.09
C LEU A 25 -0.40 -1.83 -4.35
N PHE A 26 0.07 -3.05 -4.12
CA PHE A 26 1.46 -3.40 -4.44
C PHE A 26 1.73 -3.27 -5.95
N ASN A 27 0.80 -3.70 -6.80
CA ASN A 27 0.91 -3.50 -8.25
C ASN A 27 0.86 -2.00 -8.62
N CYS A 28 0.03 -1.20 -7.94
CA CYS A 28 -0.06 0.25 -8.12
C CYS A 28 1.29 0.96 -7.86
N LEU A 29 2.11 0.47 -6.91
CA LEU A 29 3.45 1.03 -6.66
C LEU A 29 4.34 1.01 -7.92
N LEU A 30 4.15 0.04 -8.79
CA LEU A 30 5.03 -0.23 -9.94
C LEU A 30 4.65 0.56 -11.20
N VAL A 31 3.52 1.28 -11.17
CA VAL A 31 2.99 2.00 -12.34
C VAL A 31 3.88 3.18 -12.72
N ASN A 32 4.12 4.11 -11.78
CA ASN A 32 5.02 5.24 -11.95
C ASN A 32 5.36 5.91 -10.60
N ARG A 33 6.20 6.94 -10.62
CA ARG A 33 6.64 7.67 -9.40
C ARG A 33 5.49 8.28 -8.60
N PHE A 34 4.46 8.80 -9.26
CA PHE A 34 3.31 9.40 -8.59
C PHE A 34 2.48 8.35 -7.86
N TRP A 35 2.11 7.28 -8.57
CA TRP A 35 1.36 6.15 -8.00
C TRP A 35 2.15 5.51 -6.85
N CYS A 36 3.46 5.34 -7.01
CA CYS A 36 4.34 4.86 -5.95
C CYS A 36 4.23 5.73 -4.68
N LYS A 37 4.43 7.04 -4.80
CA LYS A 37 4.39 7.97 -3.68
C LYS A 37 3.02 8.00 -2.98
N SER A 38 1.93 7.94 -3.75
CA SER A 38 0.57 7.98 -3.22
C SER A 38 0.14 6.65 -2.58
N THR A 39 0.68 5.52 -3.04
CA THR A 39 0.29 4.19 -2.56
C THR A 39 1.03 3.77 -1.29
N ILE A 40 2.29 4.18 -1.09
CA ILE A 40 3.09 3.83 0.10
C ILE A 40 2.35 4.12 1.42
N PRO A 41 1.78 5.32 1.64
CA PRO A 41 1.05 5.61 2.89
C PRO A 41 -0.13 4.68 3.12
N LEU A 42 -0.85 4.27 2.06
CA LEU A 42 -2.00 3.37 2.18
C LEU A 42 -1.55 1.95 2.54
N LEU A 43 -0.48 1.45 1.90
CA LEU A 43 0.02 0.09 2.09
C LEU A 43 0.67 -0.09 3.48
N TYR A 44 1.28 0.96 4.02
CA TYR A 44 1.97 0.93 5.31
C TYR A 44 1.26 1.72 6.42
N ALA A 45 0.01 2.16 6.21
CA ALA A 45 -0.80 2.78 7.27
C ALA A 45 -0.97 1.86 8.48
N ASN A 46 -1.07 0.55 8.23
CA ASN A 46 -1.11 -0.46 9.27
C ASN A 46 -0.35 -1.72 8.82
N PRO A 47 1.00 -1.74 8.95
CA PRO A 47 1.86 -2.75 8.32
C PRO A 47 1.66 -4.16 8.88
N PHE A 48 0.99 -4.27 10.04
CA PHE A 48 0.87 -5.48 10.82
C PHE A 48 -0.54 -6.10 10.82
N VAL A 49 -1.47 -5.56 10.04
CA VAL A 49 -2.87 -6.05 9.98
C VAL A 49 -2.97 -7.51 9.53
N ASN A 50 -2.10 -7.98 8.63
CA ASN A 50 -2.13 -9.35 8.11
C ASN A 50 -1.25 -10.33 8.90
N ILE A 51 -0.76 -9.97 10.10
CA ILE A 51 0.12 -10.86 10.89
C ILE A 51 -0.60 -12.13 11.40
N THR A 52 -1.91 -12.25 11.23
CA THR A 52 -2.64 -13.45 11.64
C THR A 52 -2.24 -14.73 10.88
N ASP A 53 -1.50 -14.62 9.77
CA ASP A 53 -0.87 -15.78 9.13
C ASP A 53 0.37 -16.22 9.92
N LYS A 54 0.46 -17.51 10.24
CA LYS A 54 1.47 -18.15 11.13
C LYS A 54 2.95 -17.90 10.74
N ASN A 55 3.21 -17.25 9.61
CA ASN A 55 4.52 -17.04 8.99
C ASN A 55 5.29 -15.82 9.53
N TYR A 56 4.69 -14.99 10.39
CA TYR A 56 5.34 -13.78 10.90
C TYR A 56 5.84 -13.90 12.34
N THR A 57 5.99 -15.12 12.86
CA THR A 57 6.42 -15.38 14.25
C THR A 57 7.73 -14.67 14.62
N ILE A 58 8.71 -14.62 13.70
CA ILE A 58 9.99 -13.93 13.91
C ILE A 58 9.81 -12.41 13.97
N VAL A 59 9.02 -11.83 13.06
CA VAL A 59 8.75 -10.38 13.05
C VAL A 59 8.01 -9.98 14.33
N LEU A 60 7.02 -10.78 14.73
CA LEU A 60 6.25 -10.54 15.94
C LEU A 60 7.13 -10.65 17.20
N THR A 61 8.00 -11.66 17.31
CA THR A 61 8.94 -11.78 18.44
C THR A 61 9.93 -10.62 18.47
N LEU A 62 10.46 -10.19 17.32
CA LEU A 62 11.35 -9.02 17.26
C LEU A 62 10.65 -7.74 17.71
N ILE A 63 9.39 -7.51 17.32
CA ILE A 63 8.58 -6.37 17.77
C ILE A 63 8.36 -6.44 19.28
N PHE A 64 7.99 -7.61 19.82
CA PHE A 64 7.79 -7.80 21.26
C PHE A 64 9.07 -7.61 22.09
N CYS A 65 10.24 -7.92 21.54
CA CYS A 65 11.51 -7.69 22.24
C CYS A 65 11.99 -6.23 22.18
N PHE A 66 11.45 -5.42 21.27
CA PHE A 66 11.83 -4.02 21.09
C PHE A 66 10.98 -3.03 21.92
N ASN A 67 9.83 -3.48 22.41
CA ASN A 67 8.87 -2.71 23.21
C ASN A 67 8.93 -3.16 24.67
#